data_AF-A0A1G1W217-F1
#
_entry.id   AF-A0A1G1W217-F1
#
_cell.length_a   1.000
_cell.length_b   1.000
_cell.length_c   1.000
_cell.angle_alpha   90.00
_cell.angle_beta   90.00
_cell.angle_gamma   90.00
#
_symmetry.space_group_name_H-M   'P 1'
#
loop_
_entity.id
_entity.type
_entity.pdbx_description
1 polymer ?
#
loop_
_entity_poly.entity_id
_entity_poly.type
_entity_poly.pdbx_seq_one_letter_code
_entity_poly.pdbx_strand_id
1 'polypeptide(L)'
;MPEEQTTAEQQASQTQVPQQINIESPKRSKKVLWILIALIALVLVGVGIWLIVKKPPTESSKEPAKQATSTAKPKEKETKPERTKFAYTDKGNIWVLDVVTKKKAQVTKDGSDEIYNSQPIFFDENSFTHLKCKSEKCELWRVDFSGETFTTEQIKKFGGLIRSYDVDSKLKTLIYLAGEETLADQGSEINRLHLFKFDTQKDKVIYETEVVARGGSSDDAIGTKISPNGSKILFVNTVKQTDQEIIVILDSAGNKLATLSGKITGPVWKADSNTFIYRDIEKGVFSYTVETKKSEEISNETDWSGLSVSVDGKYCAHNKEYKAGDSGVIADSEVYLFDLVTKKATLMGDSLVYPVWVNSSFIVTSKLKKCAADNCVSPDMYTAEPLLVIINIGSGVSYQVQTNDTPSY
;
A
#
# COMPACT_ATOMS: atom_id res chain seq x y z
N MET A 1 -28.54 -70.48 -16.17
CA MET A 1 -29.67 -69.57 -16.40
C MET A 1 -29.53 -68.42 -15.41
N PRO A 2 -29.28 -67.20 -15.93
CA PRO A 2 -29.32 -65.91 -15.22
C PRO A 2 -30.80 -65.49 -15.05
N GLU A 3 -31.21 -64.46 -14.32
CA GLU A 3 -30.91 -63.03 -14.40
C GLU A 3 -31.46 -62.36 -13.12
N GLU A 4 -30.81 -61.31 -12.60
CA GLU A 4 -31.59 -60.17 -12.10
C GLU A 4 -30.78 -58.87 -12.13
N GLN A 5 -31.51 -57.82 -12.48
CA GLN A 5 -31.07 -56.55 -13.04
C GLN A 5 -30.62 -55.55 -11.96
N THR A 6 -29.76 -54.61 -12.35
CA THR A 6 -29.85 -53.24 -11.81
C THR A 6 -29.33 -52.28 -12.87
N THR A 7 -30.25 -51.58 -13.53
CA THR A 7 -29.95 -50.55 -14.54
C THR A 7 -30.09 -49.18 -13.89
N ALA A 8 -29.09 -48.33 -14.14
CA ALA A 8 -28.98 -46.96 -13.68
C ALA A 8 -29.99 -46.01 -14.36
N GLU A 9 -30.58 -45.10 -13.58
CA GLU A 9 -31.33 -43.95 -14.08
C GLU A 9 -30.39 -42.74 -14.23
N GLN A 10 -30.24 -42.28 -15.47
CA GLN A 10 -29.69 -40.97 -15.82
C GLN A 10 -30.80 -39.92 -15.69
N GLN A 11 -30.62 -38.94 -14.79
CA GLN A 11 -31.42 -37.72 -14.78
C GLN A 11 -30.74 -36.64 -15.62
N ALA A 12 -31.34 -36.35 -16.78
CA ALA A 12 -31.02 -35.22 -17.64
C ALA A 12 -31.48 -33.90 -16.99
N SER A 13 -30.55 -32.97 -16.80
CA SER A 13 -30.84 -31.61 -16.34
C SER A 13 -31.36 -30.77 -17.51
N GLN A 14 -32.58 -30.25 -17.41
CA GLN A 14 -33.18 -29.33 -18.36
C GLN A 14 -32.69 -27.90 -18.10
N THR A 15 -32.07 -27.30 -19.11
CA THR A 15 -31.70 -25.89 -19.17
C THR A 15 -32.94 -25.00 -19.26
N GLN A 16 -33.20 -24.19 -18.24
CA GLN A 16 -34.21 -23.12 -18.29
C GLN A 16 -33.63 -21.86 -18.94
N VAL A 17 -34.32 -21.33 -19.94
CA VAL A 17 -34.04 -20.06 -20.62
C VAL A 17 -34.51 -18.89 -19.74
N PRO A 18 -33.72 -17.82 -19.53
CA PRO A 18 -34.15 -16.67 -18.74
C PRO A 18 -35.22 -15.84 -19.46
N GLN A 19 -36.32 -15.53 -18.76
CA GLN A 19 -37.32 -14.56 -19.21
C GLN A 19 -36.76 -13.13 -19.15
N GLN A 20 -36.87 -12.40 -20.27
CA GLN A 20 -36.58 -10.97 -20.34
C GLN A 20 -37.57 -10.17 -19.50
N ILE A 21 -37.06 -9.46 -18.49
CA ILE A 21 -37.81 -8.44 -17.74
C ILE A 21 -37.78 -7.15 -18.56
N ASN A 22 -38.95 -6.76 -19.08
CA ASN A 22 -39.14 -5.49 -19.78
C ASN A 22 -39.30 -4.36 -18.75
N ILE A 23 -38.29 -3.51 -18.59
CA ILE A 23 -38.33 -2.36 -17.69
C ILE A 23 -38.88 -1.15 -18.47
N GLU A 24 -40.16 -0.83 -18.25
CA GLU A 24 -40.75 0.43 -18.70
C GLU A 24 -40.10 1.61 -17.93
N SER A 25 -39.41 2.49 -18.67
CA SER A 25 -38.86 3.71 -18.10
C SER A 25 -39.98 4.70 -17.68
N PRO A 26 -39.93 5.31 -16.49
CA PRO A 26 -40.98 6.20 -16.03
C PRO A 26 -40.93 7.53 -16.81
N LYS A 27 -42.08 7.92 -17.38
CA LYS A 27 -42.29 9.22 -18.05
C LYS A 27 -41.97 10.37 -17.08
N ARG A 28 -40.83 11.05 -17.31
CA ARG A 28 -40.42 12.26 -16.59
C ARG A 28 -41.48 13.35 -16.75
N SER A 29 -42.10 13.75 -15.64
CA SER A 29 -43.07 14.84 -15.61
C SER A 29 -42.36 16.19 -15.78
N LYS A 30 -42.80 17.00 -16.74
CA LYS A 30 -42.27 18.36 -17.02
C LYS A 30 -42.35 19.28 -15.80
N LYS A 31 -43.16 18.96 -14.78
CA LYS A 31 -43.30 19.77 -13.54
C LYS A 31 -42.06 19.71 -12.65
N VAL A 32 -41.34 18.59 -12.63
CA VAL A 32 -40.11 18.44 -11.81
C VAL A 32 -38.98 19.31 -12.36
N LEU A 33 -38.90 19.47 -13.68
CA LEU A 33 -37.90 20.31 -14.33
C LEU A 33 -38.08 21.79 -13.97
N TRP A 34 -39.32 22.28 -13.92
CA TRP A 34 -39.60 23.68 -13.54
C TRP A 34 -39.29 23.98 -12.07
N ILE A 35 -39.51 23.01 -11.17
CA ILE A 35 -39.14 23.15 -9.75
C ILE A 35 -37.61 23.23 -9.59
N LEU A 36 -36.87 22.41 -10.35
CA LEU A 36 -35.41 22.41 -10.30
C LEU A 36 -34.83 23.74 -10.82
N ILE A 37 -35.40 24.30 -11.89
CA ILE A 37 -34.99 25.59 -12.45
C ILE A 37 -35.25 26.74 -11.45
N ALA A 38 -36.39 26.72 -10.77
CA ALA A 38 -36.72 27.73 -9.75
C ALA A 38 -35.75 27.70 -8.55
N LEU A 39 -35.35 26.50 -8.11
CA LEU A 39 -34.37 26.32 -7.04
C LEU A 39 -32.98 26.86 -7.42
N ILE A 40 -32.53 26.60 -8.66
CA ILE A 40 -31.24 27.11 -9.16
C ILE A 40 -31.26 28.65 -9.24
N ALA A 41 -32.36 29.25 -9.69
CA ALA A 41 -32.48 30.70 -9.75
C ALA A 41 -32.39 31.36 -8.35
N LEU A 42 -33.01 30.75 -7.33
CA LEU A 42 -32.94 31.23 -5.94
C LEU A 42 -31.51 31.19 -5.38
N VAL A 43 -30.75 30.13 -5.68
CA VAL A 43 -29.34 30.02 -5.26
C VAL A 43 -28.48 31.08 -5.93
N LEU A 44 -28.69 31.36 -7.22
CA LEU A 44 -27.93 32.38 -7.95
C LEU A 44 -28.20 33.80 -7.42
N VAL A 45 -29.44 34.11 -7.04
CA VAL A 45 -29.78 35.40 -6.40
C VAL A 45 -29.10 35.53 -5.03
N GLY A 46 -29.09 34.45 -4.22
CA GLY A 46 -28.41 34.44 -2.92
C GLY A 46 -26.90 34.67 -3.02
N VAL A 47 -26.23 34.03 -3.98
CA VAL A 47 -24.79 34.21 -4.23
C VAL A 47 -24.47 35.61 -4.76
N GLY A 48 -25.34 36.17 -5.62
CA GLY A 48 -25.19 37.54 -6.13
C GLY A 48 -25.24 38.60 -5.03
N ILE A 49 -26.18 38.46 -4.08
CA ILE A 49 -26.30 39.36 -2.93
C ILE A 49 -25.07 39.24 -2.00
N TRP A 50 -24.55 38.03 -1.79
CA TRP A 50 -23.37 37.82 -0.94
C TRP A 50 -22.09 38.47 -1.50
N LEU A 51 -21.90 38.47 -2.82
CA LEU A 51 -20.75 39.11 -3.46
C LEU A 51 -20.80 40.65 -3.42
N ILE A 52 -22.00 41.25 -3.38
CA ILE A 52 -22.16 42.71 -3.28
C ILE A 52 -21.84 43.21 -1.86
N VAL A 53 -22.13 42.41 -0.83
CA VAL A 53 -21.89 42.79 0.58
C VAL A 53 -20.39 42.69 0.97
N LYS A 54 -19.56 42.00 0.18
CA LYS A 54 -18.15 41.75 0.51
C LYS A 54 -17.11 42.69 -0.11
N LYS A 55 -17.50 43.81 -0.72
CA LYS A 55 -16.50 44.82 -1.15
C LYS A 55 -16.11 45.74 0.01
N PRO A 56 -14.86 45.71 0.50
CA PRO A 56 -14.37 46.73 1.43
C PRO A 56 -14.19 48.08 0.71
N PRO A 57 -14.29 49.20 1.43
CA PRO A 57 -14.10 50.52 0.84
C PRO A 57 -12.66 50.72 0.39
N THR A 58 -12.52 51.26 -0.81
CA THR A 58 -11.26 51.76 -1.37
C THR A 58 -10.87 53.02 -0.61
N GLU A 59 -9.90 52.94 0.29
CA GLU A 59 -9.26 54.14 0.87
C GLU A 59 -8.04 54.53 0.04
N SER A 60 -8.14 55.70 -0.57
CA SER A 60 -7.01 56.50 -1.01
C SER A 60 -6.51 57.34 0.17
N SER A 61 -5.22 57.25 0.50
CA SER A 61 -4.50 58.40 1.06
C SER A 61 -2.99 58.18 0.98
N LYS A 62 -2.28 59.24 0.55
CA LYS A 62 -0.83 59.37 0.52
C LYS A 62 -0.36 59.93 1.87
N GLU A 63 0.64 59.32 2.50
CA GLU A 63 1.77 60.01 3.14
C GLU A 63 2.89 59.04 3.55
N PRO A 64 4.18 59.44 3.50
CA PRO A 64 5.30 58.54 3.70
C PRO A 64 5.74 58.54 5.18
N ALA A 65 5.57 57.41 5.86
CA ALA A 65 6.08 57.20 7.21
C ALA A 65 7.29 56.25 7.21
N LYS A 66 8.42 56.84 7.57
CA LYS A 66 9.69 56.28 8.08
C LYS A 66 9.81 54.76 8.16
N GLN A 67 10.75 54.26 7.36
CA GLN A 67 11.33 52.93 7.37
C GLN A 67 11.87 52.57 8.77
N ALA A 68 11.12 51.75 9.51
CA ALA A 68 11.63 51.01 10.65
C ALA A 68 12.17 49.67 10.12
N THR A 69 13.49 49.52 10.11
CA THR A 69 14.18 48.29 9.75
C THR A 69 13.92 47.25 10.83
N SER A 70 12.84 46.48 10.67
CA SER A 70 12.61 45.24 11.42
C SER A 70 13.56 44.18 10.87
N THR A 71 14.74 44.08 11.48
CA THR A 71 15.69 42.98 11.27
C THR A 71 15.17 41.73 11.99
N ALA A 72 13.96 41.28 11.67
CA ALA A 72 13.51 39.96 12.04
C ALA A 72 14.17 38.98 11.07
N LYS A 73 15.28 38.36 11.50
CA LYS A 73 15.84 37.16 10.84
C LYS A 73 14.66 36.21 10.56
N PRO A 74 14.46 35.75 9.30
CA PRO A 74 13.53 34.67 9.05
C PRO A 74 13.89 33.54 10.00
N LYS A 75 12.93 33.05 10.78
CA LYS A 75 13.08 31.77 11.48
C LYS A 75 13.38 30.76 10.38
N GLU A 76 14.65 30.40 10.28
CA GLU A 76 15.13 29.30 9.46
C GLU A 76 14.26 28.12 9.87
N LYS A 77 13.37 27.74 8.96
CA LYS A 77 12.43 26.65 9.18
C LYS A 77 13.34 25.43 9.25
N GLU A 78 13.64 24.95 10.47
CA GLU A 78 14.41 23.72 10.68
C GLU A 78 13.74 22.64 9.84
N THR A 79 14.33 22.35 8.68
CA THR A 79 13.89 21.29 7.80
C THR A 79 14.29 20.02 8.52
N LYS A 80 13.30 19.29 9.03
CA LYS A 80 13.52 17.97 9.62
C LYS A 80 14.35 17.15 8.61
N PRO A 81 15.45 16.51 9.02
CA PRO A 81 16.29 15.74 8.09
C PRO A 81 15.45 14.68 7.39
N GLU A 82 15.53 14.64 6.06
CA GLU A 82 14.88 13.60 5.26
C GLU A 82 15.67 12.29 5.36
N ARG A 83 14.96 11.16 5.46
CA ARG A 83 15.56 9.82 5.43
C ARG A 83 16.32 9.63 4.11
N THR A 84 17.59 9.25 4.17
CA THR A 84 18.38 8.90 2.97
C THR A 84 18.75 7.42 2.92
N LYS A 85 18.37 6.66 3.96
CA LYS A 85 18.71 5.24 4.07
C LYS A 85 17.57 4.37 3.59
N PHE A 86 17.95 3.28 2.95
CA PHE A 86 17.09 2.20 2.49
C PHE A 86 17.65 0.88 2.98
N ALA A 87 16.83 0.04 3.60
CA ALA A 87 17.24 -1.24 4.12
C ALA A 87 16.60 -2.36 3.30
N TYR A 88 17.38 -3.39 2.99
CA TYR A 88 16.97 -4.53 2.19
C TYR A 88 17.68 -5.80 2.66
N THR A 89 17.14 -6.96 2.29
CA THR A 89 17.75 -8.25 2.58
C THR A 89 18.46 -8.78 1.33
N ASP A 90 19.69 -9.29 1.51
CA ASP A 90 20.49 -9.92 0.47
C ASP A 90 21.28 -11.09 1.08
N LYS A 91 21.05 -12.31 0.56
CA LYS A 91 21.56 -13.60 1.09
C LYS A 91 21.37 -13.78 2.59
N GLY A 92 20.15 -13.57 3.08
CA GLY A 92 19.85 -13.71 4.51
C GLY A 92 20.60 -12.73 5.41
N ASN A 93 21.03 -11.58 4.87
CA ASN A 93 21.61 -10.51 5.67
C ASN A 93 20.90 -9.20 5.37
N ILE A 94 20.81 -8.33 6.38
CA ILE A 94 20.27 -6.98 6.20
C ILE A 94 21.39 -6.04 5.78
N TRP A 95 21.11 -5.25 4.77
CA TRP A 95 21.98 -4.21 4.24
C TRP A 95 21.27 -2.87 4.31
N VAL A 96 22.04 -1.81 4.55
CA VAL A 96 21.58 -0.42 4.46
C VAL A 96 22.34 0.28 3.34
N LEU A 97 21.59 0.81 2.38
CA LEU A 97 22.06 1.67 1.29
C LEU A 97 21.73 3.13 1.63
N ASP A 98 22.72 4.01 1.54
CA ASP A 98 22.49 5.44 1.45
C ASP A 98 22.24 5.83 -0.01
N VAL A 99 21.03 6.30 -0.32
CA VAL A 99 20.64 6.62 -1.70
C VAL A 99 21.27 7.89 -2.26
N VAL A 100 21.91 8.70 -1.39
CA VAL A 100 22.60 9.92 -1.79
C VAL A 100 24.08 9.63 -1.98
N THR A 101 24.73 9.02 -0.99
CA THR A 101 26.18 8.76 -1.03
C THR A 101 26.55 7.47 -1.75
N LYS A 102 25.55 6.63 -2.10
CA LYS A 102 25.68 5.31 -2.75
C LYS A 102 26.43 4.28 -1.90
N LYS A 103 26.76 4.61 -0.66
CA LYS A 103 27.45 3.72 0.26
C LYS A 103 26.50 2.66 0.78
N LYS A 104 27.02 1.44 0.91
CA LYS A 104 26.31 0.31 1.53
C LYS A 104 27.04 -0.14 2.77
N ALA A 105 26.29 -0.58 3.76
CA ALA A 105 26.81 -1.22 4.94
C ALA A 105 25.95 -2.42 5.32
N GLN A 106 26.60 -3.51 5.72
CA GLN A 106 25.94 -4.73 6.17
C GLN A 106 25.64 -4.62 7.66
N VAL A 107 24.39 -4.84 8.04
CA VAL A 107 23.89 -4.74 9.42
C VAL A 107 24.03 -6.08 10.13
N THR A 108 23.55 -7.16 9.52
CA THR A 108 23.62 -8.51 10.09
C THR A 108 24.66 -9.35 9.35
N LYS A 109 25.31 -10.28 10.06
CA LYS A 109 26.34 -11.18 9.52
C LYS A 109 26.01 -12.65 9.78
N ASP A 110 24.75 -12.93 10.03
CA ASP A 110 24.28 -14.27 10.38
C ASP A 110 24.25 -15.20 9.17
N GLY A 111 24.08 -14.67 7.95
CA GLY A 111 24.13 -15.45 6.71
C GLY A 111 23.24 -16.68 6.71
N SER A 112 22.22 -16.68 7.57
CA SER A 112 21.43 -17.85 7.89
C SER A 112 20.33 -18.02 6.87
N ASP A 113 19.93 -19.28 6.60
CA ASP A 113 18.71 -19.67 5.89
C ASP A 113 17.41 -19.22 6.60
N GLU A 114 17.53 -18.32 7.59
CA GLU A 114 16.42 -17.72 8.29
C GLU A 114 15.67 -16.81 7.33
N ILE A 115 14.38 -17.08 7.20
CA ILE A 115 13.54 -16.34 6.28
C ILE A 115 13.24 -14.99 6.96
N TYR A 116 13.82 -13.92 6.41
CA TYR A 116 13.34 -12.57 6.66
C TYR A 116 12.00 -12.44 5.94
N ASN A 117 10.92 -12.86 6.60
CA ASN A 117 9.56 -12.92 6.06
C ASN A 117 8.96 -11.54 5.72
N SER A 118 9.72 -10.45 5.85
CA SER A 118 9.20 -9.09 5.75
C SER A 118 10.29 -8.05 5.55
N GLN A 119 9.93 -7.00 4.83
CA GLN A 119 10.76 -5.81 4.60
C GLN A 119 11.20 -5.21 5.94
N PRO A 120 12.44 -4.71 6.06
CA PRO A 120 12.79 -3.80 7.14
C PRO A 120 11.88 -2.55 7.13
N ILE A 121 11.26 -2.22 8.27
CA ILE A 121 10.32 -1.10 8.39
C ILE A 121 10.96 0.03 9.17
N PHE A 122 11.25 1.14 8.49
CA PHE A 122 11.70 2.38 9.12
C PHE A 122 10.56 3.04 9.87
N PHE A 123 10.79 3.36 11.14
CA PHE A 123 9.88 4.18 11.94
C PHE A 123 10.41 5.61 12.12
N ASP A 124 11.70 5.86 11.88
CA ASP A 124 12.28 7.19 11.79
C ASP A 124 13.44 7.24 10.75
N GLU A 125 14.17 8.36 10.70
CA GLU A 125 15.27 8.57 9.76
C GLU A 125 16.52 7.69 10.01
N ASN A 126 16.71 7.22 11.24
CA ASN A 126 17.93 6.54 11.71
C ASN A 126 17.68 5.16 12.32
N SER A 127 16.45 4.68 12.24
CA SER A 127 16.03 3.47 12.93
C SER A 127 14.98 2.71 12.14
N PHE A 128 15.11 1.39 12.14
CA PHE A 128 14.13 0.48 11.54
C PHE A 128 13.97 -0.77 12.38
N THR A 129 12.88 -1.50 12.12
CA THR A 129 12.66 -2.83 12.66
C THR A 129 12.76 -3.87 11.57
N HIS A 130 13.10 -5.10 11.93
CA HIS A 130 13.01 -6.26 11.06
C HIS A 130 12.55 -7.48 11.85
N LEU A 131 11.97 -8.43 11.12
CA LEU A 131 11.55 -9.70 11.68
C LEU A 131 12.57 -10.79 11.32
N LYS A 132 12.96 -11.58 12.30
CA LYS A 132 13.83 -12.75 12.16
C LYS A 132 13.02 -13.98 12.51
N CYS A 133 12.79 -14.89 11.56
CA CYS A 133 11.97 -16.08 11.79
C CYS A 133 12.76 -17.38 11.54
N LYS A 134 12.68 -18.30 12.49
CA LYS A 134 13.29 -19.64 12.40
C LYS A 134 12.32 -20.68 12.94
N SER A 135 12.00 -21.69 12.13
CA SER A 135 11.27 -22.90 12.53
C SER A 135 10.10 -22.60 13.49
N GLU A 136 9.11 -21.84 12.99
CA GLU A 136 7.89 -21.39 13.67
C GLU A 136 8.01 -20.31 14.75
N LYS A 137 9.21 -19.81 15.04
CA LYS A 137 9.40 -18.73 16.01
C LYS A 137 9.91 -17.49 15.31
N CYS A 138 9.29 -16.35 15.60
CA CYS A 138 9.75 -15.07 15.10
C CYS A 138 10.21 -14.17 16.26
N GLU A 139 11.12 -13.27 15.94
CA GLU A 139 11.64 -12.23 16.83
C GLU A 139 11.63 -10.89 16.09
N LEU A 140 11.13 -9.85 16.75
CA LEU A 140 11.21 -8.48 16.26
C LEU A 140 12.47 -7.83 16.80
N TRP A 141 13.28 -7.32 15.89
CA TRP A 141 14.54 -6.65 16.18
C TRP A 141 14.46 -5.19 15.76
N ARG A 142 15.03 -4.33 16.57
CA ARG A 142 15.27 -2.92 16.29
C ARG A 142 16.72 -2.75 15.86
N VAL A 143 16.93 -1.90 14.87
CA VAL A 143 18.24 -1.43 14.45
C VAL A 143 18.24 0.09 14.53
N ASP A 144 19.17 0.63 15.30
CA ASP A 144 19.50 2.06 15.26
C ASP A 144 20.86 2.24 14.59
N PHE A 145 21.04 3.35 13.88
CA PHE A 145 22.32 3.65 13.24
C PHE A 145 22.73 5.11 13.31
N SER A 146 24.06 5.30 13.32
CA SER A 146 24.70 6.61 13.19
C SER A 146 25.86 6.48 12.21
N GLY A 147 25.70 7.06 11.02
CA GLY A 147 26.64 6.86 9.92
C GLY A 147 26.67 5.40 9.44
N GLU A 148 27.81 4.73 9.64
CA GLU A 148 28.05 3.32 9.27
C GLU A 148 28.09 2.39 10.51
N THR A 149 27.75 2.92 11.70
CA THR A 149 27.68 2.13 12.95
C THR A 149 26.25 1.75 13.25
N PHE A 150 26.03 0.49 13.64
CA PHE A 150 24.71 -0.09 13.93
C PHE A 150 24.66 -0.63 15.35
N THR A 151 23.53 -0.45 16.02
CA THR A 151 23.17 -1.16 17.25
C THR A 151 21.90 -1.95 17.01
N THR A 152 21.90 -3.22 17.39
CA THR A 152 20.76 -4.11 17.24
C THR A 152 20.22 -4.54 18.59
N GLU A 153 18.90 -4.53 18.75
CA GLU A 153 18.21 -4.91 19.98
C GLU A 153 16.99 -5.76 19.66
N GLN A 154 16.86 -6.91 20.31
CA GLN A 154 15.64 -7.72 20.20
C GLN A 154 14.55 -7.13 21.10
N ILE A 155 13.47 -6.63 20.50
CA ILE A 155 12.43 -5.88 21.22
C ILE A 155 11.15 -6.68 21.48
N LYS A 156 10.92 -7.81 20.78
CA LYS A 156 9.80 -8.72 21.07
C LYS A 156 10.09 -10.14 20.57
N LYS A 157 9.62 -11.15 21.32
CA LYS A 157 9.54 -12.55 20.88
C LYS A 157 8.09 -12.92 20.61
N PHE A 158 7.87 -13.73 19.59
CA PHE A 158 6.55 -14.25 19.25
C PHE A 158 6.49 -15.75 19.54
N GLY A 159 5.31 -16.21 19.95
CA GLY A 159 5.04 -17.62 20.21
C GLY A 159 4.76 -18.45 18.95
N GLY A 160 4.73 -17.82 17.78
CA GLY A 160 4.40 -18.46 16.50
C GLY A 160 4.90 -17.65 15.30
N LEU A 161 4.53 -18.09 14.10
CA LEU A 161 4.85 -17.43 12.84
C LEU A 161 4.09 -16.11 12.72
N ILE A 162 4.79 -15.11 12.19
CA ILE A 162 4.26 -13.80 11.88
C ILE A 162 4.27 -13.63 10.37
N ARG A 163 3.08 -13.42 9.79
CA ARG A 163 2.88 -13.31 8.33
C ARG A 163 3.12 -11.89 7.83
N SER A 164 2.77 -10.90 8.63
CA SER A 164 3.03 -9.49 8.34
C SER A 164 3.07 -8.70 9.65
N TYR A 165 3.75 -7.57 9.65
CA TYR A 165 3.75 -6.64 10.76
C TYR A 165 3.95 -5.22 10.27
N ASP A 166 3.61 -4.25 11.12
CA ASP A 166 3.95 -2.84 10.91
C ASP A 166 4.09 -2.13 12.27
N VAL A 167 4.87 -1.04 12.29
CA VAL A 167 5.12 -0.23 13.48
C VAL A 167 4.81 1.24 13.21
N ASP A 168 4.32 1.94 14.23
CA ASP A 168 4.11 3.39 14.09
C ASP A 168 5.46 4.14 14.07
N SER A 169 5.42 5.39 13.57
CA SER A 169 6.60 6.26 13.41
C SER A 169 7.29 6.68 14.72
N LYS A 170 6.83 6.16 15.86
CA LYS A 170 7.42 6.41 17.19
C LYS A 170 7.74 5.11 17.93
N LEU A 171 7.61 3.96 17.27
CA LEU A 171 7.74 2.64 17.85
C LEU A 171 6.91 2.47 19.15
N LYS A 172 5.72 3.07 19.21
CA LYS A 172 4.80 2.93 20.35
C LYS A 172 3.82 1.79 20.17
N THR A 173 3.42 1.58 18.92
CA THR A 173 2.46 0.55 18.51
C THR A 173 3.11 -0.36 17.50
N LEU A 174 2.94 -1.66 17.71
CA LEU A 174 3.18 -2.71 16.73
C LEU A 174 1.83 -3.32 16.40
N ILE A 175 1.58 -3.55 15.12
CA ILE A 175 0.53 -4.49 14.69
C ILE A 175 1.18 -5.66 13.99
N TYR A 176 0.62 -6.84 14.18
CA TYR A 176 1.16 -8.04 13.53
C TYR A 176 0.06 -9.06 13.29
N LEU A 177 0.21 -9.80 12.20
CA LEU A 177 -0.67 -10.88 11.82
C LEU A 177 -0.02 -12.20 12.18
N ALA A 178 -0.63 -12.93 13.12
CA ALA A 178 -0.22 -14.28 13.49
C ALA A 178 -1.21 -15.30 12.91
N GLY A 179 -0.66 -16.37 12.35
CA GLY A 179 -1.43 -17.54 11.94
C GLY A 179 -1.39 -18.60 13.02
N GLU A 180 -2.53 -19.20 13.34
CA GLU A 180 -2.57 -20.46 14.07
C GLU A 180 -3.05 -21.56 13.13
N GLU A 181 -2.20 -22.57 12.91
CA GLU A 181 -2.60 -23.78 12.21
C GLU A 181 -3.61 -24.54 13.06
N THR A 182 -4.87 -24.54 12.64
CA THR A 182 -5.86 -25.46 13.18
C THR A 182 -5.78 -26.78 12.44
N LEU A 183 -5.23 -27.79 13.13
CA LEU A 183 -5.29 -29.23 12.91
C LEU A 183 -5.86 -29.68 11.54
N ALA A 184 -4.93 -29.95 10.61
CA ALA A 184 -4.83 -31.02 9.61
C ALA A 184 -6.05 -31.60 8.84
N ASP A 185 -7.30 -31.40 9.26
CA ASP A 185 -8.45 -32.13 8.68
C ASP A 185 -9.43 -31.24 7.90
N GLN A 186 -9.30 -29.90 7.93
CA GLN A 186 -10.22 -28.98 7.20
C GLN A 186 -9.59 -27.85 6.37
N GLY A 187 -8.25 -27.69 6.35
CA GLY A 187 -7.58 -26.79 5.40
C GLY A 187 -7.85 -25.29 5.57
N SER A 188 -8.36 -24.85 6.73
CA SER A 188 -8.50 -23.43 7.07
C SER A 188 -7.48 -23.00 8.14
N GLU A 189 -6.95 -21.78 7.99
CA GLU A 189 -6.04 -21.15 8.93
C GLU A 189 -6.72 -19.95 9.57
N ILE A 190 -6.70 -19.89 10.91
CA ILE A 190 -7.20 -18.71 11.62
C ILE A 190 -6.09 -17.69 11.72
N ASN A 191 -6.31 -16.54 11.10
CA ASN A 191 -5.42 -15.40 11.15
C ASN A 191 -5.94 -14.37 12.15
N ARG A 192 -5.07 -13.97 13.08
CA ARG A 192 -5.36 -12.97 14.11
C ARG A 192 -4.48 -11.74 13.95
N LEU A 193 -5.11 -10.57 13.85
CA LEU A 193 -4.43 -9.30 13.88
C LEU A 193 -4.30 -8.86 15.34
N HIS A 194 -3.06 -8.73 15.77
CA HIS A 194 -2.69 -8.26 17.09
C HIS A 194 -2.32 -6.78 17.07
N LEU A 195 -2.62 -6.10 18.17
CA LEU A 195 -2.15 -4.78 18.50
C LEU A 195 -1.35 -4.87 19.80
N PHE A 196 -0.09 -4.49 19.70
CA PHE A 196 0.84 -4.47 20.82
C PHE A 196 1.30 -3.05 21.12
N LYS A 197 1.31 -2.69 22.41
CA LYS A 197 1.79 -1.39 22.89
C LYS A 197 3.09 -1.58 23.68
N PHE A 198 4.18 -0.98 23.21
CA PHE A 198 5.51 -1.15 23.82
C PHE A 198 5.62 -0.54 25.21
N ASP A 199 4.92 0.56 25.48
CA ASP A 199 4.97 1.26 26.77
C ASP A 199 4.36 0.45 27.93
N THR A 200 3.28 -0.27 27.64
CA THR A 200 2.51 -1.05 28.61
C THR A 200 2.76 -2.56 28.51
N GLN A 201 3.50 -3.00 27.48
CA GLN A 201 3.72 -4.41 27.14
C GLN A 201 2.41 -5.19 26.96
N LYS A 202 1.32 -4.50 26.59
CA LYS A 202 0.00 -5.11 26.41
C LYS A 202 -0.19 -5.57 24.98
N ASP A 203 -0.72 -6.77 24.84
CA ASP A 203 -1.07 -7.41 23.58
C ASP A 203 -2.58 -7.65 23.53
N LYS A 204 -3.22 -7.36 22.39
CA LYS A 204 -4.65 -7.51 22.19
C LYS A 204 -4.92 -7.98 20.77
N VAL A 205 -5.70 -9.05 20.62
CA VAL A 205 -6.32 -9.41 19.33
C VAL A 205 -7.39 -8.36 19.00
N ILE A 206 -7.23 -7.68 17.88
CA ILE A 206 -8.14 -6.60 17.43
C ILE A 206 -8.97 -7.00 16.22
N TYR A 207 -8.60 -8.07 15.53
CA TYR A 207 -9.37 -8.65 14.44
C TYR A 207 -9.02 -10.14 14.29
N GLU A 208 -10.00 -10.95 13.93
CA GLU A 208 -9.82 -12.38 13.65
C GLU A 208 -10.53 -12.70 12.33
N THR A 209 -9.89 -13.50 11.49
CA THR A 209 -10.47 -13.99 10.26
C THR A 209 -10.00 -15.40 9.97
N GLU A 210 -10.94 -16.24 9.55
CA GLU A 210 -10.60 -17.51 8.93
C GLU A 210 -10.16 -17.25 7.49
N VAL A 211 -9.03 -17.82 7.11
CA VAL A 211 -8.50 -17.81 5.76
C VAL A 211 -8.56 -19.23 5.22
N VAL A 212 -9.20 -19.38 4.06
CA VAL A 212 -9.15 -20.62 3.29
C VAL A 212 -8.07 -20.39 2.24
N ALA A 213 -6.91 -21.02 2.43
CA ALA A 213 -5.76 -20.79 1.57
C ALA A 213 -6.12 -20.96 0.08
N ARG A 214 -5.95 -19.90 -0.70
CA ARG A 214 -5.54 -20.01 -2.10
C ARG A 214 -4.16 -19.39 -2.20
N GLY A 215 -3.18 -20.19 -2.61
CA GLY A 215 -2.01 -19.65 -3.29
C GLY A 215 -2.39 -19.50 -4.76
N GLY A 216 -2.12 -18.34 -5.37
CA GLY A 216 -2.22 -18.27 -6.82
C GLY A 216 -2.05 -16.91 -7.48
N SER A 217 -2.52 -15.80 -6.90
CA SER A 217 -2.51 -14.50 -7.62
C SER A 217 -1.50 -13.51 -7.05
N SER A 218 -0.84 -12.71 -7.90
CA SER A 218 -0.08 -11.52 -7.44
C SER A 218 -0.93 -10.49 -6.71
N ASP A 219 -2.24 -10.54 -6.93
CA ASP A 219 -3.19 -9.59 -6.34
C ASP A 219 -3.70 -10.05 -4.97
N ASP A 220 -3.42 -11.31 -4.59
CA ASP A 220 -3.72 -11.83 -3.26
C ASP A 220 -2.86 -11.11 -2.21
N ALA A 221 -3.49 -10.22 -1.45
CA ALA A 221 -2.88 -9.50 -0.36
C ALA A 221 -3.52 -9.90 0.98
N ILE A 222 -2.72 -10.52 1.83
CA ILE A 222 -2.95 -10.51 3.28
C ILE A 222 -1.90 -9.63 3.92
N GLY A 223 -2.34 -8.59 4.62
CA GLY A 223 -1.38 -7.60 5.12
C GLY A 223 -2.00 -6.57 6.04
N THR A 224 -1.11 -5.81 6.67
CA THR A 224 -1.52 -4.77 7.59
C THR A 224 -0.61 -3.56 7.49
N LYS A 225 -1.18 -2.36 7.70
CA LYS A 225 -0.45 -1.09 7.64
C LYS A 225 -0.97 -0.08 8.67
N ILE A 226 -0.07 0.57 9.38
CA ILE A 226 -0.35 1.69 10.28
C ILE A 226 -0.28 3.00 9.48
N SER A 227 -1.23 3.91 9.72
CA SER A 227 -1.18 5.26 9.14
C SER A 227 0.05 6.04 9.65
N PRO A 228 0.64 6.99 8.89
CA PRO A 228 1.87 7.68 9.29
C PRO A 228 1.89 8.27 10.72
N ASN A 229 0.76 8.75 11.22
CA ASN A 229 0.61 9.30 12.57
C ASN A 229 0.24 8.28 13.67
N GLY A 230 0.11 6.99 13.33
CA GLY A 230 -0.27 5.92 14.25
C GLY A 230 -1.75 5.83 14.61
N SER A 231 -2.63 6.68 14.05
CA SER A 231 -4.02 6.80 14.50
C SER A 231 -4.98 5.76 13.92
N LYS A 232 -4.64 5.16 12.78
CA LYS A 232 -5.48 4.19 12.05
C LYS A 232 -4.68 3.00 11.56
N ILE A 233 -5.37 1.90 11.36
CA ILE A 233 -4.83 0.63 10.88
C ILE A 233 -5.65 0.18 9.67
N LEU A 234 -4.95 -0.27 8.63
CA LEU A 234 -5.54 -1.05 7.54
C LEU A 234 -5.23 -2.52 7.77
N PHE A 235 -6.25 -3.34 7.58
CA PHE A 235 -6.11 -4.77 7.46
C PHE A 235 -6.72 -5.20 6.12
N VAL A 236 -5.93 -5.93 5.33
CA VAL A 236 -6.31 -6.39 4.00
C VAL A 236 -6.44 -7.90 4.06
N ASN A 237 -7.58 -8.40 3.60
CA ASN A 237 -7.82 -9.82 3.44
C ASN A 237 -8.50 -10.06 2.09
N THR A 238 -7.72 -10.51 1.11
CA THR A 238 -8.20 -10.89 -0.21
C THR A 238 -8.44 -12.41 -0.34
N VAL A 239 -8.15 -13.21 0.69
CA VAL A 239 -7.97 -14.67 0.58
C VAL A 239 -9.27 -15.48 0.77
N LYS A 240 -10.43 -14.96 0.34
CA LYS A 240 -11.71 -15.71 0.45
C LYS A 240 -12.21 -16.11 -0.94
N GLN A 241 -12.81 -17.30 -1.06
CA GLN A 241 -13.49 -17.79 -2.27
C GLN A 241 -14.74 -16.99 -2.69
N THR A 242 -15.01 -15.87 -2.01
CA THR A 242 -15.94 -14.87 -2.51
C THR A 242 -15.18 -14.02 -3.51
N ASP A 243 -15.77 -13.61 -4.63
CA ASP A 243 -15.18 -12.63 -5.57
C ASP A 243 -15.01 -11.21 -4.94
N GLN A 244 -14.81 -11.13 -3.63
CA GLN A 244 -14.76 -9.96 -2.80
C GLN A 244 -13.54 -10.04 -1.88
N GLU A 245 -12.58 -9.20 -2.22
CA GLU A 245 -11.49 -8.76 -1.38
C GLU A 245 -11.99 -7.72 -0.37
N ILE A 246 -11.40 -7.70 0.83
CA ILE A 246 -11.88 -6.86 1.94
C ILE A 246 -10.74 -6.01 2.50
N ILE A 247 -10.99 -4.70 2.63
CA ILE A 247 -10.15 -3.77 3.39
C ILE A 247 -10.92 -3.37 4.64
N VAL A 248 -10.41 -3.72 5.81
CA VAL A 248 -10.93 -3.31 7.11
C VAL A 248 -10.11 -2.14 7.64
N ILE A 249 -10.80 -1.10 8.10
CA ILE A 249 -10.19 0.10 8.65
C ILE A 249 -10.51 0.15 10.14
N LEU A 250 -9.48 0.22 10.96
CA LEU A 250 -9.58 0.25 12.41
C LEU A 250 -8.93 1.54 12.95
N ASP A 251 -9.35 1.98 14.14
CA ASP A 251 -8.64 3.00 14.91
C ASP A 251 -7.44 2.41 15.67
N SER A 252 -6.64 3.28 16.29
CA SER A 252 -5.47 2.89 17.10
C SER A 252 -5.77 2.07 18.38
N ALA A 253 -7.04 1.84 18.71
CA ALA A 253 -7.50 0.97 19.79
C ALA A 253 -8.08 -0.37 19.27
N GLY A 254 -8.14 -0.53 17.94
CA GLY A 254 -8.68 -1.71 17.25
C GLY A 254 -10.18 -1.65 16.99
N ASN A 255 -10.85 -0.51 17.20
CA ASN A 255 -12.27 -0.40 16.88
C ASN A 255 -12.47 -0.21 15.38
N LYS A 256 -13.45 -0.91 14.80
CA LYS A 256 -13.75 -0.82 13.38
C LYS A 256 -14.38 0.54 13.02
N LEU A 257 -13.74 1.25 12.10
CA LEU A 257 -14.21 2.53 11.56
C LEU A 257 -15.03 2.34 10.28
N ALA A 258 -14.56 1.45 9.39
CA ALA A 258 -15.18 1.16 8.11
C ALA A 258 -14.69 -0.19 7.54
N THR A 259 -15.41 -0.67 6.53
CA THR A 259 -15.02 -1.82 5.71
C THR A 259 -15.32 -1.48 4.25
N LEU A 260 -14.39 -1.75 3.36
CA LEU A 260 -14.63 -1.78 1.93
C LEU A 260 -14.62 -3.23 1.47
N SER A 261 -15.50 -3.53 0.53
CA SER A 261 -15.63 -4.86 -0.08
C SER A 261 -15.76 -4.68 -1.60
N GLY A 262 -15.15 -5.58 -2.35
CA GLY A 262 -15.11 -5.55 -3.82
C GLY A 262 -13.88 -6.30 -4.31
N LYS A 263 -13.52 -6.22 -5.58
CA LYS A 263 -12.25 -6.75 -6.06
C LYS A 263 -11.14 -5.71 -5.86
N ILE A 264 -10.92 -5.38 -4.58
CA ILE A 264 -10.05 -4.30 -4.13
C ILE A 264 -8.79 -4.80 -3.40
N THR A 265 -7.63 -4.26 -3.77
CA THR A 265 -6.33 -4.69 -3.20
C THR A 265 -5.33 -3.55 -3.09
N GLY A 266 -4.16 -3.89 -2.53
CA GLY A 266 -2.96 -3.04 -2.49
C GLY A 266 -3.11 -1.65 -1.86
N PRO A 267 -3.80 -1.48 -0.71
CA PRO A 267 -3.96 -0.14 -0.17
C PRO A 267 -2.66 0.43 0.41
N VAL A 268 -2.46 1.73 0.20
CA VAL A 268 -1.32 2.49 0.69
C VAL A 268 -1.77 3.83 1.27
N TRP A 269 -1.33 4.14 2.49
CA TRP A 269 -1.65 5.39 3.16
C TRP A 269 -1.06 6.60 2.43
N LYS A 270 -1.83 7.70 2.38
CA LYS A 270 -1.27 9.02 2.11
C LYS A 270 -0.67 9.61 3.39
N ALA A 271 0.20 10.60 3.20
CA ALA A 271 0.89 11.31 4.28
C ALA A 271 -0.06 11.93 5.33
N ASP A 272 -1.29 12.29 4.93
CA ASP A 272 -2.31 12.90 5.79
C ASP A 272 -2.87 11.95 6.87
N SER A 273 -2.56 10.65 6.82
CA SER A 273 -3.06 9.64 7.78
C SER A 273 -4.59 9.53 7.88
N ASN A 274 -5.31 10.00 6.87
CA ASN A 274 -6.77 9.98 6.79
C ASN A 274 -7.27 9.41 5.48
N THR A 275 -6.47 9.51 4.43
CA THR A 275 -6.78 9.01 3.10
C THR A 275 -5.78 7.91 2.74
N PHE A 276 -6.26 6.87 2.07
CA PHE A 276 -5.40 5.86 1.44
C PHE A 276 -5.80 5.69 -0.03
N ILE A 277 -4.85 5.26 -0.84
CA ILE A 277 -5.07 4.85 -2.22
C ILE A 277 -5.25 3.35 -2.23
N TYR A 278 -6.16 2.82 -3.04
CA TYR A 278 -6.35 1.40 -3.28
C TYR A 278 -6.68 1.15 -4.75
N ARG A 279 -6.49 -0.08 -5.19
CA ARG A 279 -6.88 -0.54 -6.53
C ARG A 279 -8.19 -1.30 -6.45
N ASP A 280 -9.10 -1.06 -7.37
CA ASP A 280 -10.18 -1.97 -7.76
C ASP A 280 -9.73 -2.62 -9.08
N ILE A 281 -9.48 -3.93 -9.09
CA ILE A 281 -8.82 -4.62 -10.22
C ILE A 281 -9.64 -4.56 -11.52
N GLU A 282 -10.93 -4.23 -11.43
CA GLU A 282 -11.82 -4.08 -12.60
C GLU A 282 -12.10 -2.62 -12.97
N LYS A 283 -11.93 -1.67 -12.04
CA LYS A 283 -12.36 -0.27 -12.24
C LYS A 283 -11.23 0.76 -12.21
N GLY A 284 -10.06 0.39 -11.71
CA GLY A 284 -8.88 1.27 -11.67
C GLY A 284 -8.47 1.64 -10.26
N VAL A 285 -8.05 2.88 -10.06
CA VAL A 285 -7.39 3.32 -8.82
C VAL A 285 -8.18 4.42 -8.16
N PHE A 286 -8.38 4.29 -6.85
CA PHE A 286 -9.24 5.15 -6.06
C PHE A 286 -8.51 5.64 -4.81
N SER A 287 -8.84 6.84 -4.36
CA SER A 287 -8.55 7.29 -3.00
C SER A 287 -9.78 7.10 -2.12
N TYR A 288 -9.60 6.66 -0.89
CA TYR A 288 -10.66 6.60 0.13
C TYR A 288 -10.31 7.50 1.30
N THR A 289 -11.22 8.42 1.65
CA THR A 289 -11.08 9.26 2.84
C THR A 289 -11.89 8.68 3.99
N VAL A 290 -11.22 8.33 5.09
CA VAL A 290 -11.80 7.58 6.21
C VAL A 290 -12.87 8.38 6.95
N GLU A 291 -12.61 9.66 7.24
CA GLU A 291 -13.56 10.52 7.96
C GLU A 291 -14.88 10.73 7.19
N THR A 292 -14.80 10.93 5.87
CA THR A 292 -15.99 11.16 5.04
C THR A 292 -16.60 9.87 4.51
N LYS A 293 -15.87 8.75 4.62
CA LYS A 293 -16.23 7.44 4.06
C LYS A 293 -16.52 7.48 2.55
N LYS A 294 -15.73 8.25 1.80
CA LYS A 294 -15.92 8.46 0.36
C LYS A 294 -14.72 7.96 -0.43
N SER A 295 -15.01 7.30 -1.54
CA SER A 295 -14.03 6.99 -2.59
C SER A 295 -14.10 8.02 -3.70
N GLU A 296 -12.94 8.42 -4.21
CA GLU A 296 -12.77 9.29 -5.37
C GLU A 296 -11.81 8.61 -6.35
N GLU A 297 -12.20 8.55 -7.62
CA GLU A 297 -11.38 7.98 -8.69
C GLU A 297 -10.11 8.81 -8.89
N ILE A 298 -8.96 8.13 -8.95
CA ILE A 298 -7.66 8.70 -9.31
C ILE A 298 -7.36 8.42 -10.78
N SER A 299 -7.61 7.19 -11.22
CA SER A 299 -7.37 6.70 -12.57
C SER A 299 -8.35 5.57 -12.88
N ASN A 300 -8.75 5.44 -14.14
CA ASN A 300 -9.55 4.31 -14.63
C ASN A 300 -8.68 3.16 -15.18
N GLU A 301 -7.35 3.30 -15.12
CA GLU A 301 -6.40 2.27 -15.54
C GLU A 301 -6.36 1.12 -14.53
N THR A 302 -6.63 -0.09 -14.99
CA THR A 302 -6.80 -1.28 -14.14
C THR A 302 -5.52 -2.08 -13.93
N ASP A 303 -4.46 -1.77 -14.66
CA ASP A 303 -3.18 -2.49 -14.67
C ASP A 303 -2.15 -1.91 -13.69
N TRP A 304 -2.55 -0.94 -12.85
CA TRP A 304 -1.68 -0.42 -11.80
C TRP A 304 -1.42 -1.49 -10.74
N SER A 305 -0.18 -1.65 -10.33
CA SER A 305 0.20 -2.50 -9.19
C SER A 305 1.40 -1.89 -8.44
N GLY A 306 1.85 -2.51 -7.35
CA GLY A 306 3.03 -2.02 -6.60
C GLY A 306 2.89 -0.57 -6.12
N LEU A 307 1.70 -0.18 -5.64
CA LEU A 307 1.40 1.21 -5.28
C LEU A 307 2.27 1.70 -4.11
N SER A 308 2.89 2.86 -4.28
CA SER A 308 3.74 3.48 -3.28
C SER A 308 3.59 5.00 -3.28
N VAL A 309 3.24 5.58 -2.14
CA VAL A 309 2.96 7.01 -2.03
C VAL A 309 4.16 7.74 -1.42
N SER A 310 4.54 8.85 -2.05
CA SER A 310 5.59 9.76 -1.57
C SER A 310 5.32 10.26 -0.15
N VAL A 311 6.40 10.57 0.58
CA VAL A 311 6.34 11.01 1.98
C VAL A 311 5.53 12.31 2.14
N ASP A 312 5.49 13.16 1.12
CA ASP A 312 4.67 14.39 1.11
C ASP A 312 3.25 14.19 0.55
N GLY A 313 2.93 12.98 0.09
CA GLY A 313 1.62 12.59 -0.41
C GLY A 313 1.23 13.15 -1.77
N LYS A 314 2.16 13.75 -2.52
CA LYS A 314 1.87 14.38 -3.83
C LYS A 314 1.98 13.42 -5.00
N TYR A 315 2.81 12.40 -4.88
CA TYR A 315 3.08 11.44 -5.94
C TYR A 315 2.75 10.01 -5.51
N CYS A 316 2.28 9.23 -6.47
CA CYS A 316 2.13 7.79 -6.38
C CYS A 316 3.06 7.15 -7.42
N ALA A 317 4.05 6.38 -6.98
CA ALA A 317 4.83 5.51 -7.84
C ALA A 317 4.08 4.17 -7.95
N HIS A 318 4.02 3.62 -9.15
CA HIS A 318 3.34 2.35 -9.38
C HIS A 318 3.95 1.63 -10.58
N ASN A 319 3.66 0.33 -10.64
CA ASN A 319 3.91 -0.48 -11.81
C ASN A 319 2.75 -0.39 -12.80
N LYS A 320 3.05 -0.59 -14.09
CA LYS A 320 2.09 -0.96 -15.14
C LYS A 320 2.52 -2.26 -15.80
N GLU A 321 1.58 -2.93 -16.46
CA GLU A 321 1.76 -4.19 -17.19
C GLU A 321 2.24 -5.40 -16.37
N TYR A 322 2.51 -5.22 -15.08
CA TYR A 322 2.87 -6.30 -14.17
C TYR A 322 1.70 -7.25 -13.99
N LYS A 323 1.86 -8.46 -14.52
CA LYS A 323 0.98 -9.60 -14.25
C LYS A 323 1.87 -10.67 -13.63
N ALA A 324 1.66 -11.05 -12.37
CA ALA A 324 2.07 -12.40 -11.98
C ALA A 324 0.91 -13.31 -12.33
N GLY A 325 1.08 -14.11 -13.38
CA GLY A 325 0.04 -15.09 -13.75
C GLY A 325 -0.17 -16.11 -12.63
N ASP A 326 -1.24 -16.91 -12.73
CA ASP A 326 -1.59 -18.01 -11.80
C ASP A 326 -0.46 -19.04 -11.60
N SER A 327 0.58 -19.00 -12.42
CA SER A 327 1.79 -19.83 -12.39
C SER A 327 3.02 -19.16 -11.78
N GLY A 328 2.89 -17.96 -11.19
CA GLY A 328 4.02 -17.19 -10.63
C GLY A 328 4.94 -16.58 -11.70
N VAL A 329 4.49 -16.52 -12.96
CA VAL A 329 5.23 -15.91 -14.07
C VAL A 329 5.13 -14.40 -13.96
N ILE A 330 6.25 -13.74 -13.67
CA ILE A 330 6.37 -12.28 -13.67
C ILE A 330 6.47 -11.82 -15.13
N ALA A 331 5.54 -10.99 -15.58
CA ALA A 331 5.66 -10.27 -16.85
C ALA A 331 6.70 -9.13 -16.74
N ASP A 332 7.08 -8.56 -17.89
CA ASP A 332 7.79 -7.27 -17.87
C ASP A 332 6.94 -6.22 -17.15
N SER A 333 7.59 -5.16 -16.67
CA SER A 333 6.88 -4.06 -16.02
C SER A 333 7.61 -2.74 -16.17
N GLU A 334 6.82 -1.69 -16.24
CA GLU A 334 7.27 -0.31 -16.26
C GLU A 334 6.94 0.35 -14.93
N VAL A 335 7.82 1.21 -14.43
CA VAL A 335 7.55 2.06 -13.26
C VAL A 335 7.16 3.45 -13.72
N TYR A 336 6.00 3.92 -13.25
CA TYR A 336 5.51 5.27 -13.48
C TYR A 336 5.48 6.08 -12.18
N LEU A 337 5.70 7.39 -12.33
CA LEU A 337 5.44 8.40 -11.34
C LEU A 337 4.16 9.15 -11.71
N PHE A 338 3.12 9.01 -10.90
CA PHE A 338 1.85 9.70 -11.08
C PHE A 338 1.71 10.87 -10.11
N ASP A 339 1.51 12.07 -10.64
CA ASP A 339 1.19 13.27 -9.85
C ASP A 339 -0.29 13.23 -9.43
N LEU A 340 -0.53 13.10 -8.12
CA LEU A 340 -1.88 12.97 -7.56
C LEU A 340 -2.69 14.28 -7.66
N VAL A 341 -2.03 15.41 -7.89
CA VAL A 341 -2.63 16.75 -8.04
C VAL A 341 -2.94 17.01 -9.51
N THR A 342 -1.95 16.90 -10.39
CA THR A 342 -2.11 17.22 -11.82
C THR A 342 -2.66 16.06 -12.64
N LYS A 343 -2.74 14.86 -12.06
CA LYS A 343 -3.17 13.61 -12.71
C LYS A 343 -2.33 13.25 -13.95
N LYS A 344 -1.03 13.55 -13.89
CA LYS A 344 -0.09 13.27 -15.00
C LYS A 344 0.84 12.13 -14.61
N ALA A 345 0.98 11.16 -15.50
CA ALA A 345 1.92 10.05 -15.37
C ALA A 345 3.22 10.37 -16.13
N THR A 346 4.36 9.99 -15.55
CA THR A 346 5.68 10.05 -16.18
C THR A 346 6.32 8.67 -16.07
N LEU A 347 6.76 8.10 -17.20
CA LEU A 347 7.53 6.85 -17.22
C LEU A 347 8.90 7.11 -16.59
N MET A 348 9.25 6.31 -15.58
CA MET A 348 10.53 6.40 -14.88
C MET A 348 11.54 5.37 -15.39
N GLY A 349 11.08 4.26 -15.97
CA GLY A 349 11.92 3.31 -16.68
C GLY A 349 11.27 1.94 -16.87
N ASP A 350 11.87 1.17 -17.79
CA ASP A 350 11.38 -0.12 -18.26
C ASP A 350 12.08 -1.30 -17.56
N SER A 351 11.37 -2.43 -17.49
CA SER A 351 11.78 -3.63 -16.76
C SER A 351 12.19 -3.30 -15.32
N LEU A 352 11.30 -2.58 -14.63
CA LEU A 352 11.43 -2.16 -13.24
C LEU A 352 10.19 -2.60 -12.45
N VAL A 353 10.36 -3.00 -11.19
CA VAL A 353 9.26 -3.49 -10.34
C VAL A 353 9.39 -3.06 -8.88
N TYR A 354 8.27 -2.98 -8.18
CA TYR A 354 8.18 -2.67 -6.75
C TYR A 354 8.85 -1.34 -6.37
N PRO A 355 8.32 -0.20 -6.86
CA PRO A 355 8.85 1.10 -6.49
C PRO A 355 8.56 1.39 -5.01
N VAL A 356 9.59 1.78 -4.26
CA VAL A 356 9.49 2.17 -2.85
C VAL A 356 10.13 3.53 -2.63
N TRP A 357 9.38 4.43 -1.99
CA TRP A 357 9.88 5.75 -1.64
C TRP A 357 10.84 5.69 -0.45
N VAL A 358 12.00 6.34 -0.59
CA VAL A 358 12.95 6.57 0.50
C VAL A 358 12.66 7.91 1.18
N ASN A 359 12.45 8.96 0.39
CA ASN A 359 12.02 10.29 0.83
C ASN A 359 11.23 10.97 -0.30
N SER A 360 11.07 12.29 -0.29
CA SER A 360 10.38 13.04 -1.35
C SER A 360 11.08 13.01 -2.70
N SER A 361 12.35 12.62 -2.75
CA SER A 361 13.24 12.79 -3.92
C SER A 361 13.73 11.47 -4.52
N PHE A 362 13.69 10.36 -3.78
CA PHE A 362 14.29 9.09 -4.20
C PHE A 362 13.31 7.92 -4.14
N ILE A 363 13.31 7.14 -5.21
CA ILE A 363 12.62 5.87 -5.35
C ILE A 363 13.66 4.76 -5.53
N VAL A 364 13.45 3.62 -4.88
CA VAL A 364 14.20 2.38 -5.12
C VAL A 364 13.27 1.38 -5.80
N THR A 365 13.77 0.66 -6.80
CA THR A 365 13.03 -0.38 -7.54
C THR A 365 13.98 -1.53 -7.92
N SER A 366 13.43 -2.72 -8.14
CA SER A 366 14.16 -3.89 -8.61
C SER A 366 14.22 -3.91 -10.13
N LYS A 367 15.36 -4.32 -10.70
CA LYS A 367 15.48 -4.54 -12.13
C LYS A 367 14.95 -5.91 -12.50
N LEU A 368 14.19 -5.99 -13.60
CA LEU A 368 13.79 -7.25 -14.22
C LEU A 368 14.65 -7.53 -15.45
N LYS A 369 14.94 -8.82 -15.67
CA LYS A 369 15.48 -9.34 -16.93
C LYS A 369 14.56 -10.38 -17.53
N LYS A 370 14.56 -10.45 -18.86
CA LYS A 370 13.94 -11.56 -19.56
C LYS A 370 14.65 -12.86 -19.17
N CYS A 371 13.83 -13.85 -18.87
CA CYS A 371 14.25 -15.13 -18.37
C CYS A 371 14.88 -15.95 -19.53
N ALA A 372 16.05 -16.56 -19.32
CA ALA A 372 16.74 -17.32 -20.37
C ALA A 372 16.05 -18.68 -20.61
N ALA A 373 15.91 -19.10 -21.88
CA ALA A 373 15.08 -20.25 -22.29
C ALA A 373 15.28 -21.54 -21.47
N ASP A 374 16.50 -21.80 -20.99
CA ASP A 374 16.85 -23.04 -20.28
C ASP A 374 16.40 -23.07 -18.80
N ASN A 375 15.95 -21.94 -18.24
CA ASN A 375 15.66 -21.79 -16.80
C ASN A 375 14.23 -21.33 -16.49
N CYS A 376 13.32 -21.29 -17.48
CA CYS A 376 12.06 -20.58 -17.34
C CYS A 376 10.86 -21.42 -17.76
N VAL A 377 9.77 -21.29 -17.00
CA VAL A 377 8.51 -22.01 -17.23
C VAL A 377 7.78 -21.48 -18.47
N SER A 378 8.08 -20.26 -18.91
CA SER A 378 7.50 -19.61 -20.09
C SER A 378 8.50 -18.68 -20.79
N PRO A 379 8.48 -18.60 -22.14
CA PRO A 379 9.38 -17.73 -22.92
C PRO A 379 9.16 -16.22 -22.71
N ASP A 380 8.04 -15.81 -22.13
CA ASP A 380 7.72 -14.41 -21.81
C ASP A 380 7.86 -14.09 -20.32
N MET A 381 8.49 -14.99 -19.57
CA MET A 381 8.79 -14.78 -18.16
C MET A 381 9.94 -13.81 -17.98
N TYR A 382 9.84 -13.01 -16.91
CA TYR A 382 10.91 -12.18 -16.38
C TYR A 382 11.27 -12.65 -14.98
N THR A 383 12.49 -12.33 -14.55
CA THR A 383 12.96 -12.57 -13.20
C THR A 383 13.67 -11.33 -12.67
N ALA A 384 13.60 -11.11 -11.37
CA ALA A 384 14.32 -10.02 -10.75
C ALA A 384 15.83 -10.28 -10.81
N GLU A 385 16.57 -9.24 -11.15
CA GLU A 385 18.02 -9.23 -11.15
C GLU A 385 18.55 -8.96 -9.73
N PRO A 386 19.78 -9.39 -9.43
CA PRO A 386 20.50 -8.98 -8.22
C PRO A 386 20.97 -7.52 -8.33
N LEU A 387 20.04 -6.60 -8.62
CA LEU A 387 20.28 -5.19 -8.90
C LEU A 387 19.13 -4.34 -8.36
N LEU A 388 19.48 -3.31 -7.60
CA LEU A 388 18.58 -2.20 -7.27
C LEU A 388 18.81 -1.05 -8.25
N VAL A 389 17.73 -0.42 -8.70
CA VAL A 389 17.77 0.84 -9.43
C VAL A 389 17.26 1.96 -8.52
N ILE A 390 18.08 2.98 -8.35
CA ILE A 390 17.77 4.15 -7.53
C ILE A 390 17.50 5.30 -8.49
N ILE A 391 16.34 5.93 -8.34
CA ILE A 391 15.88 7.01 -9.21
C ILE A 391 15.73 8.28 -8.38
N ASN A 392 16.47 9.33 -8.74
CA ASN A 392 16.27 10.65 -8.18
C ASN A 392 15.27 11.41 -9.06
N ILE A 393 14.06 11.65 -8.55
CA ILE A 393 12.98 12.25 -9.35
C ILE A 393 13.24 13.72 -9.69
N GLY A 394 13.98 14.44 -8.85
CA GLY A 394 14.24 15.87 -9.03
C GLY A 394 15.24 16.17 -10.14
N SER A 395 16.21 15.27 -10.31
CA SER A 395 17.23 15.37 -11.37
C SER A 395 16.94 14.49 -12.59
N GLY A 396 16.05 13.50 -12.46
CA GLY A 396 15.84 12.45 -13.46
C GLY A 396 17.00 11.45 -13.59
N VAL A 397 18.05 11.59 -12.78
CA VAL A 397 19.21 10.69 -12.82
C VAL A 397 18.90 9.42 -12.05
N SER A 398 19.22 8.27 -12.67
CA SER A 398 19.21 6.97 -12.01
C SER A 398 20.61 6.36 -11.93
N TYR A 399 20.80 5.46 -10.97
CA TYR A 399 21.99 4.62 -10.90
C TYR A 399 21.63 3.24 -10.37
N GLN A 400 22.50 2.27 -10.64
CA GLN A 400 22.30 0.88 -10.24
C GLN A 400 23.22 0.49 -9.10
N VAL A 401 22.75 -0.42 -8.25
CA VAL A 401 23.50 -1.00 -7.15
C VAL A 401 23.43 -2.51 -7.25
N GLN A 402 24.58 -3.13 -7.54
CA GLN A 402 24.74 -4.58 -7.55
C GLN A 402 24.53 -5.16 -6.15
N THR A 403 23.72 -6.21 -6.04
CA THR A 403 23.57 -7.06 -4.86
C THR A 403 24.13 -8.46 -5.14
N ASN A 404 24.26 -9.29 -4.11
CA ASN A 404 24.80 -10.64 -4.27
C ASN A 404 23.73 -11.65 -4.74
N ASP A 405 22.47 -11.38 -4.43
CA ASP A 405 21.28 -12.11 -4.83
C ASP A 405 20.13 -11.13 -5.09
N THR A 406 18.98 -11.62 -5.57
CA THR A 406 17.77 -10.81 -5.74
C THR A 406 17.38 -10.19 -4.41
N PRO A 407 17.43 -8.85 -4.28
CA PRO A 407 17.12 -8.19 -3.03
C PRO A 407 15.63 -8.35 -2.72
N SER A 408 15.31 -8.73 -1.49
CA SER A 408 13.97 -8.58 -0.96
C SER A 408 13.93 -7.35 -0.08
N TYR A 409 13.01 -6.46 -0.43
CA TYR A 409 12.56 -5.41 0.44
C TYR A 409 11.08 -5.51 0.32
#